data_AF-A0A7S1Y837-F1
#
_entry.id   AF-A0A7S1Y837-F1
#
_cell.length_a   1.000
_cell.length_b   1.000
_cell.length_c   1.000
_cell.angle_alpha   90.00
_cell.angle_beta   90.00
_cell.angle_gamma   90.00
#
_symmetry.space_group_name_H-M   'P 1'
#
loop_
_entity.id
_entity.type
_entity.pdbx_description
1 polymer ?
#
loop_
_entity_poly.entity_id
_entity_poly.type
_entity_poly.pdbx_seq_one_letter_code
_entity_poly.pdbx_strand_id
1 'polypeptide(L)'
;LIGLLVATWMVTYFELDKPERVAVAVECCYQNTGIATSVAITMFSGDDLATAVGVPLFYGICEATFLAVYCIYMWKKGWTKAPRDENICVVIATSYEVQEQEMQDPEAIEVVLGVENGGEL
;
A
#
# COMPACT_ATOMS: atom_id res chain seq x y z
N LEU A 1 9.55 -7.65 7.26
CA LEU A 1 9.53 -9.07 6.85
C LEU A 1 8.75 -9.96 7.81
N ILE A 2 9.14 -10.08 9.09
CA ILE A 2 8.39 -10.88 10.08
C ILE A 2 6.93 -10.39 10.20
N GLY A 3 6.72 -9.07 10.30
CA GLY A 3 5.38 -8.49 10.31
C GLY A 3 4.54 -8.88 9.11
N LEU A 4 5.16 -9.02 7.93
CA LEU A 4 4.47 -9.33 6.68
C LEU A 4 4.01 -10.80 6.65
N LEU A 5 4.86 -11.72 7.09
CA LEU A 5 4.50 -13.12 7.24
C LEU A 5 3.43 -13.33 8.33
N VAL A 6 3.56 -12.64 9.46
CA VAL A 6 2.61 -12.73 10.58
C VAL A 6 1.26 -12.14 10.19
N ALA A 7 1.23 -10.99 9.52
CA ALA A 7 0.01 -10.37 9.04
C ALA A 7 -0.68 -11.26 8.00
N THR A 8 0.03 -11.72 6.96
CA THR A 8 -0.57 -12.63 5.97
C THR A 8 -1.13 -13.91 6.63
N TRP A 9 -0.44 -14.43 7.66
CA TRP A 9 -0.92 -15.60 8.40
C TRP A 9 -2.18 -15.30 9.24
N MET A 10 -2.18 -14.21 10.02
CA MET A 10 -3.34 -13.81 10.83
C MET A 10 -4.55 -13.53 9.94
N VAL A 11 -4.38 -12.79 8.85
CA VAL A 11 -5.50 -12.37 7.99
C VAL A 11 -6.04 -13.55 7.18
N THR A 12 -5.22 -14.58 6.94
CA THR A 12 -5.69 -15.87 6.40
C THR A 12 -6.56 -16.62 7.42
N TYR A 13 -6.28 -16.49 8.72
CA TYR A 13 -7.08 -17.10 9.78
C TYR A 13 -8.46 -16.44 9.96
N PHE A 14 -8.59 -15.15 9.65
CA PHE A 14 -9.86 -14.42 9.71
C PHE A 14 -10.74 -14.54 8.44
N GLU A 15 -10.37 -15.42 7.49
CA GLU A 15 -11.15 -15.74 6.28
C GLU A 15 -11.55 -14.56 5.37
N LEU A 16 -10.91 -13.39 5.49
CA LEU A 16 -11.15 -12.21 4.64
C LEU A 16 -11.04 -12.50 3.13
N ASP A 17 -11.59 -11.64 2.27
CA ASP A 17 -11.45 -11.86 0.84
C ASP A 17 -9.99 -11.71 0.40
N LYS A 18 -9.55 -12.51 -0.58
CA LYS A 18 -8.15 -12.56 -1.04
C LYS A 18 -7.52 -11.16 -1.24
N PRO A 19 -8.17 -10.20 -1.94
CA PRO A 19 -7.62 -8.85 -2.08
C PRO A 19 -7.53 -8.08 -0.76
N GLU A 20 -8.52 -8.22 0.13
CA GLU A 20 -8.51 -7.62 1.46
C GLU A 20 -7.36 -8.16 2.31
N ARG A 21 -7.05 -9.47 2.19
CA ARG A 21 -5.89 -10.07 2.89
C ARG A 21 -4.58 -9.41 2.51
N VAL A 22 -4.42 -9.12 1.21
CA VAL A 22 -3.22 -8.46 0.70
C VAL A 22 -3.17 -7.01 1.21
N ALA A 23 -4.30 -6.30 1.19
CA ALA A 23 -4.39 -4.93 1.69
C ALA A 23 -4.00 -4.81 3.16
N VAL A 24 -4.60 -5.62 4.05
CA VAL A 24 -4.29 -5.59 5.49
C VAL A 24 -2.82 -5.94 5.76
N ALA A 25 -2.26 -6.90 5.03
CA ALA A 25 -0.85 -7.28 5.18
C ALA A 25 0.10 -6.13 4.77
N VAL A 26 -0.25 -5.39 3.72
CA VAL A 26 0.51 -4.22 3.26
C VAL A 26 0.42 -3.08 4.27
N GLU A 27 -0.78 -2.70 4.70
CA GLU A 27 -1.02 -1.62 5.66
C GLU A 27 -0.32 -1.86 7.01
N CYS A 28 -0.27 -3.12 7.47
CA CYS A 28 0.42 -3.46 8.71
C CYS A 28 1.95 -3.28 8.60
N CYS A 29 2.50 -3.45 7.40
CA CYS A 29 3.94 -3.56 7.18
C CYS A 29 4.56 -2.35 6.51
N TYR A 30 3.76 -1.48 5.93
CA TYR A 30 4.18 -0.23 5.32
C TYR A 30 4.12 0.89 6.37
N GLN A 31 5.29 1.28 6.87
CA GLN A 31 5.43 2.29 7.90
C GLN A 31 5.84 3.63 7.30
N ASN A 32 5.40 4.73 7.91
CA ASN A 32 5.79 6.06 7.46
C ASN A 32 7.24 6.39 7.87
N THR A 33 8.18 6.04 7.00
CA THR A 33 9.61 6.32 7.20
C THR A 33 9.95 7.81 7.16
N GLY A 34 9.12 8.65 6.53
CA GLY A 34 9.28 10.10 6.51
C GLY A 34 9.07 10.73 7.89
N ILE A 35 8.04 10.29 8.61
CA ILE A 35 7.82 10.73 10.00
C ILE A 35 8.98 10.27 10.89
N ALA A 36 9.39 9.01 10.77
CA ALA A 36 10.52 8.49 11.55
C ALA A 36 11.82 9.27 11.29
N THR A 37 12.08 9.64 10.04
CA THR A 37 13.22 10.48 9.66
C THR A 37 13.10 11.89 10.25
N SER A 38 11.92 12.49 10.19
CA SER A 38 11.67 13.83 10.72
C SER A 38 11.89 13.88 12.24
N VAL A 39 11.44 12.84 12.95
CA VAL A 39 11.66 12.67 14.38
C VAL A 39 13.15 12.42 14.68
N ALA A 40 13.85 11.62 13.88
CA ALA A 40 15.29 11.43 14.05
C ALA A 40 16.07 12.75 13.90
N ILE A 41 15.68 13.61 12.96
CA ILE A 41 16.30 14.93 12.75
C ILE A 41 16.05 15.87 13.92
N THR A 42 14.87 15.81 14.55
CA THR A 42 14.52 16.71 15.65
C THR A 42 15.04 16.23 17.00
N MET A 43 15.19 14.92 17.20
CA MET A 43 15.60 14.33 18.49
C MET A 43 17.10 14.13 18.65
N PHE A 44 17.85 13.96 17.56
CA PHE A 44 19.29 13.72 17.59
C PHE A 44 20.06 14.94 17.06
N SER A 45 21.30 15.10 17.48
CA SER A 45 22.18 16.22 17.09
C SER A 45 23.64 15.79 17.10
N GLY A 46 24.49 16.52 16.38
CA GLY A 46 25.92 16.21 16.30
C GLY A 46 26.18 14.87 15.58
N ASP A 47 27.14 14.11 16.09
CA ASP A 47 27.62 12.88 15.43
C ASP A 47 26.56 11.75 15.39
N ASP A 48 25.59 11.76 16.30
CA ASP A 48 24.53 10.74 16.36
C ASP A 48 23.41 10.96 15.33
N LEU A 49 23.28 12.18 14.79
CA LEU A 49 22.22 12.54 13.86
C LEU A 49 22.26 11.70 12.57
N ALA A 50 23.45 11.57 11.97
CA ALA A 50 23.61 10.83 10.73
C ALA A 50 23.26 9.34 10.91
N THR A 51 23.64 8.76 12.06
CA THR A 51 23.31 7.37 12.41
C THR A 51 21.82 7.20 12.64
N ALA A 52 21.19 8.11 13.39
CA ALA A 52 19.77 8.07 13.70
C ALA A 52 18.89 8.21 12.45
N VAL A 53 19.25 9.09 11.51
CA VAL A 53 18.58 9.26 10.21
C VAL A 53 18.81 8.07 9.28
N GLY A 54 19.96 7.41 9.38
CA GLY A 54 20.28 6.21 8.59
C GLY A 54 19.33 5.04 8.86
N VAL A 55 18.82 4.89 10.08
CA VAL A 55 17.92 3.80 10.48
C VAL A 55 16.58 3.80 9.70
N PRO A 56 15.77 4.87 9.70
CA PRO A 56 14.51 4.91 8.95
C PRO A 56 14.72 4.89 7.44
N LEU A 57 15.81 5.47 6.93
CA LEU A 57 16.15 5.40 5.50
C LEU A 57 16.45 3.96 5.05
N PHE A 58 17.29 3.26 5.81
CA PHE A 58 17.60 1.86 5.53
C PHE A 58 16.35 0.98 5.61
N TYR A 59 15.55 1.17 6.66
CA TYR A 59 14.28 0.47 6.80
C TYR A 59 13.35 0.72 5.61
N GLY A 60 13.20 1.98 5.15
CA GLY A 60 12.36 2.33 4.01
C GLY A 60 12.81 1.69 2.69
N ILE A 61 14.12 1.60 2.43
CA ILE A 61 14.65 0.90 1.25
C ILE A 61 14.34 -0.60 1.32
N CYS A 62 14.57 -1.22 2.48
CA CYS A 62 14.24 -2.63 2.68
C CYS A 62 12.74 -2.88 2.51
N GLU A 63 11.90 -2.06 3.14
CA GLU A 63 10.44 -2.15 3.05
C GLU A 63 9.98 -2.06 1.59
N ALA A 64 10.37 -1.01 0.86
CA ALA A 64 10.01 -0.83 -0.54
C ALA A 64 10.39 -2.06 -1.39
N THR A 65 11.59 -2.62 -1.16
CA THR A 65 12.07 -3.79 -1.90
C THR A 65 11.23 -5.04 -1.58
N PHE A 66 11.04 -5.37 -0.30
CA PHE A 66 10.33 -6.59 0.09
C PHE A 66 8.83 -6.51 -0.20
N LEU A 67 8.23 -5.34 -0.02
CA LEU A 67 6.81 -5.12 -0.26
C LEU A 67 6.50 -5.15 -1.76
N ALA A 68 7.37 -4.58 -2.61
CA ALA A 68 7.26 -4.72 -4.06
C ALA A 68 7.30 -6.20 -4.50
N VAL A 69 8.26 -6.98 -4.00
CA VAL A 69 8.35 -8.42 -4.31
C VAL A 69 7.10 -9.18 -3.83
N TYR A 70 6.61 -8.87 -2.63
CA TYR A 70 5.39 -9.47 -2.09
C TYR A 70 4.16 -9.14 -2.94
N CYS A 71 3.96 -7.88 -3.32
CA CYS A 71 2.84 -7.46 -4.15
C CYS A 71 2.87 -8.14 -5.52
N ILE A 72 4.03 -8.22 -6.18
CA ILE A 72 4.19 -8.94 -7.45
C ILE A 72 3.85 -10.43 -7.28
N TYR A 73 4.32 -11.05 -6.20
CA TYR A 73 4.04 -12.46 -5.90
C TYR A 73 2.54 -12.72 -5.67
N MET A 74 1.88 -11.88 -4.85
CA MET A 74 0.45 -12.00 -4.56
C MET A 74 -0.41 -11.71 -5.79
N TRP A 75 0.01 -10.77 -6.64
CA TRP A 75 -0.61 -10.53 -7.93
C TRP A 75 -0.50 -11.75 -8.86
N LYS A 76 0.68 -12.37 -8.98
CA LYS A 76 0.84 -13.61 -9.77
C LYS A 76 0.07 -14.80 -9.19
N LYS A 77 -0.16 -14.82 -7.88
CA LYS A 77 -1.10 -15.76 -7.23
C LYS A 77 -2.58 -15.40 -7.41
N GLY A 78 -2.89 -14.27 -8.05
CA GLY A 78 -4.22 -13.68 -8.20
C GLY A 78 -4.98 -13.63 -6.90
N TRP A 79 -4.30 -13.13 -5.88
CA TRP A 79 -4.94 -12.69 -4.65
C TRP A 79 -5.27 -11.20 -4.70
N THR A 80 -4.85 -10.49 -5.75
CA THR A 80 -5.20 -9.09 -6.01
C THR A 80 -6.40 -8.99 -6.97
N LYS A 81 -7.00 -7.79 -7.06
CA LYS A 81 -8.05 -7.46 -8.04
C LYS A 81 -7.55 -7.47 -9.50
N ALA A 82 -6.28 -7.11 -9.72
CA ALA A 82 -5.68 -7.11 -11.07
C ALA A 82 -5.50 -8.55 -11.62
N PRO A 83 -5.75 -8.78 -12.93
CA PRO A 83 -5.64 -10.10 -13.54
C PRO A 83 -4.18 -10.54 -13.70
N ARG A 84 -3.92 -11.84 -13.55
CA ARG A 84 -2.56 -12.41 -13.45
C ARG A 84 -1.74 -12.33 -14.75
N ASP A 85 -2.42 -12.21 -15.88
CA ASP A 85 -1.87 -12.34 -17.23
C ASP A 85 -1.53 -11.00 -17.88
N GLU A 86 -1.69 -9.90 -17.13
CA GLU A 86 -1.48 -8.56 -17.64
C GLU A 86 -0.03 -8.08 -17.46
N ASN A 87 0.31 -6.99 -18.14
CA ASN A 87 1.65 -6.41 -18.06
C ASN A 87 1.81 -5.61 -16.76
N ILE A 88 2.98 -5.72 -16.11
CA ILE A 88 3.29 -5.00 -14.85
C ILE A 88 3.01 -3.50 -14.96
N CYS A 89 3.40 -2.85 -16.06
CA CYS A 89 3.20 -1.42 -16.23
C CYS A 89 1.72 -1.04 -16.33
N VAL A 90 0.88 -1.92 -16.89
CA VAL A 90 -0.57 -1.69 -16.97
C VAL A 90 -1.18 -1.89 -15.59
N VAL A 91 -0.77 -2.93 -14.87
CA VAL A 91 -1.23 -3.17 -13.49
C VAL A 91 -0.88 -2.03 -12.53
N ILE A 92 0.25 -1.35 -12.75
CA ILE A 92 0.64 -0.17 -11.96
C ILE A 92 -0.16 1.07 -12.38
N ALA A 93 -0.49 1.21 -13.66
CA ALA A 93 -1.15 2.40 -14.20
C ALA A 93 -2.68 2.36 -14.13
N THR A 94 -3.28 1.18 -13.97
CA THR A 94 -4.73 0.97 -14.05
C THR A 94 -5.33 0.62 -12.69
N SER A 95 -6.35 1.38 -12.26
CA SER A 95 -7.15 1.08 -11.08
C SER A 95 -8.33 0.15 -11.42
N TYR A 96 -8.13 -1.16 -11.28
CA TYR A 96 -9.16 -2.17 -11.57
C TYR A 96 -10.39 -2.08 -10.66
N GLU A 97 -10.26 -1.52 -9.45
CA GLU A 97 -11.39 -1.33 -8.53
C GLU A 97 -12.39 -0.30 -9.08
N VAL A 98 -11.89 0.79 -9.66
CA VAL A 98 -12.72 1.84 -10.28
C VAL A 98 -13.40 1.30 -11.55
N GLN A 99 -12.68 0.53 -12.37
CA GLN A 99 -13.25 -0.08 -13.57
C GLN A 99 -14.36 -1.10 -13.24
N GLU A 100 -14.20 -1.92 -12.19
CA GLU A 100 -15.26 -2.80 -11.72
C GLU A 100 -16.50 -2.01 -11.29
N GLN A 101 -16.31 -0.92 -10.54
CA GLN A 101 -17.41 -0.06 -10.08
C GLN A 101 -18.10 0.68 -11.24
N GLU A 102 -17.36 1.21 -12.21
CA GLU A 102 -17.90 1.85 -13.43
C GLU A 102 -18.76 0.89 -14.26
N MET A 103 -18.35 -0.37 -14.38
CA MET A 103 -19.13 -1.38 -15.11
C MET A 103 -20.38 -1.84 -14.35
N GLN A 104 -20.36 -1.77 -13.01
CA GLN A 104 -21.42 -2.30 -12.17
C GLN A 104 -22.49 -1.24 -11.82
N ASP A 105 -22.10 0.03 -11.70
CA ASP A 105 -23.00 1.15 -11.41
C ASP A 105 -22.45 2.50 -11.96
N PRO A 106 -22.80 2.87 -13.21
CA PRO A 106 -22.33 4.11 -13.82
C PRO A 106 -22.90 5.39 -13.16
N GLU A 107 -23.97 5.31 -12.36
CA GLU A 107 -24.58 6.48 -11.70
C GLU A 107 -23.94 6.80 -10.34
N ALA A 108 -23.30 5.83 -9.67
CA ALA A 108 -22.71 6.01 -8.34
C ALA A 108 -21.47 6.95 -8.30
N ILE A 109 -20.77 7.11 -9.44
CA ILE A 109 -19.52 7.90 -9.53
C ILE A 109 -19.80 9.40 -9.75
N GLU A 110 -20.89 9.77 -10.44
CA GLU A 110 -21.27 11.19 -10.62
C GLU A 110 -21.56 11.88 -9.28
N VAL A 111 -22.02 11.15 -8.26
CA VAL A 111 -22.31 11.71 -6.94
C VAL A 111 -21.04 12.02 -6.14
N VAL A 112 -19.96 11.27 -6.33
CA VAL A 112 -18.68 11.50 -5.62
C VAL A 112 -17.89 12.65 -6.26
N LEU A 113 -17.89 12.74 -7.60
CA LEU A 113 -17.24 13.85 -8.34
C LEU A 113 -18.08 15.14 -8.42
N GLY A 114 -19.40 15.03 -8.24
CA GLY A 114 -20.31 16.18 -8.20
C GLY A 114 -20.25 16.98 -6.89
N VAL A 115 -19.76 16.37 -5.79
CA VAL A 115 -19.63 17.06 -4.50
C VAL A 115 -18.43 18.02 -4.47
N GLU A 116 -17.34 17.74 -5.21
CA GLU A 116 -16.19 18.67 -5.30
C GLU A 116 -16.51 19.95 -6.10
N ASN A 117 -17.50 19.92 -7.01
CA ASN A 117 -17.86 21.09 -7.83
C ASN A 117 -19.04 21.91 -7.25
N GLY A 118 -19.59 21.55 -6.10
CA GLY A 118 -20.78 22.18 -5.51
C GLY A 118 -20.54 23.00 -4.24
N GLY A 119 -19.28 23.19 -3.83
CA GLY A 119 -18.89 23.77 -2.54
C GLY A 119 -18.68 25.29 -2.50
N GLU A 120 -19.30 26.07 -3.39
CA GLU A 120 -19.27 27.54 -3.33
C GLU A 120 -20.68 28.14 -3.47
N LEU A 121 -21.37 28.30 -2.34
CA LEU A 121 -22.37 29.35 -2.10
C LEU A 121 -22.26 29.86 -0.66
#